data_AF-A0A6S7IS40-F1
#
_entry.id   AF-A0A6S7IS40-F1
#
_cell.length_a   1.000
_cell.length_b   1.000
_cell.length_c   1.000
_cell.angle_alpha   90.00
_cell.angle_beta   90.00
_cell.angle_gamma   90.00
#
_symmetry.space_group_name_H-M   'P 1'
#
loop_
_entity.id
_entity.type
_entity.pdbx_description
1 polymer ?
#
loop_
_entity_poly.entity_id
_entity_poly.type
_entity_poly.pdbx_seq_one_letter_code
_entity_poly.pdbx_strand_id
1 'polypeptide(L)'
;MKASTVIFCAIFLLSVTLHLAQSRSLTIDYERDCFLKDGKEFRYISGGFHYFRVPRYYWKDRLLKIKAAGLNAVQSYVAWNIHEPTPGHYNFVGDADLLSFIELVNETGLLLVLRPGPYICSEWDFVSI
;
A
#
# COMPACT_ATOMS: atom_id res chain seq x y z
N MET A 1 -24.95 21.12 34.80
CA MET A 1 -24.47 21.12 33.40
C MET A 1 -25.65 21.48 32.50
N LYS A 2 -25.52 22.45 31.57
CA LYS A 2 -26.65 22.86 30.72
C LYS A 2 -26.97 21.74 29.72
N ALA A 3 -28.25 21.47 29.47
CA ALA A 3 -28.70 20.40 28.56
C ALA A 3 -28.08 20.50 27.16
N SER A 4 -27.77 21.71 26.70
CA SER A 4 -27.08 21.96 25.43
C SER A 4 -25.68 21.35 25.36
N THR A 5 -24.93 21.36 26.47
CA THR A 5 -23.57 20.78 26.53
C THR A 5 -23.61 19.26 26.45
N VAL A 6 -24.64 18.62 27.02
CA VAL A 6 -24.81 17.16 26.99
C VAL A 6 -25.16 16.70 25.57
N ILE A 7 -26.04 17.41 24.87
CA ILE A 7 -26.41 17.12 23.48
C ILE A 7 -25.21 17.26 22.54
N PHE A 8 -24.41 18.33 22.70
CA PHE A 8 -23.22 18.53 21.89
C PHE A 8 -22.18 17.42 22.09
N CYS A 9 -21.93 17.01 23.34
CA CYS A 9 -21.07 15.86 23.63
C CYS A 9 -21.61 14.55 23.05
N ALA A 10 -22.93 14.31 23.11
CA ALA A 10 -23.55 13.11 22.55
C ALA A 10 -23.43 13.05 21.02
N ILE A 11 -23.65 14.17 20.33
CA ILE A 11 -23.48 14.26 18.87
C ILE A 11 -22.01 14.08 18.48
N PHE A 12 -21.09 14.69 19.22
CA PHE A 12 -19.65 14.52 18.98
C PHE A 12 -19.23 13.06 19.16
N LEU A 13 -19.63 12.41 20.26
CA LEU A 13 -19.38 10.99 20.53
C LEU A 13 -19.97 10.09 19.45
N LEU A 14 -21.20 10.36 19.00
CA LEU A 14 -21.86 9.60 17.93
C LEU A 14 -21.14 9.78 16.57
N SER A 15 -20.66 10.98 16.26
CA SER A 15 -19.90 11.22 15.04
C SER A 15 -18.55 10.50 15.05
N VAL A 16 -17.89 10.44 16.21
CA VAL A 16 -16.61 9.74 16.41
C VAL A 16 -16.80 8.24 16.27
N THR A 17 -17.86 7.67 16.85
CA THR A 17 -18.16 6.24 16.69
C THR A 17 -18.52 5.87 15.26
N LEU A 18 -19.29 6.70 14.55
CA LEU A 18 -19.57 6.54 13.11
C LEU A 18 -18.30 6.59 12.26
N HIS A 19 -17.38 7.52 12.55
CA HIS A 19 -16.12 7.62 11.83
C HIS A 19 -15.20 6.42 12.08
N LEU A 20 -15.18 5.91 13.32
CA LEU A 20 -14.43 4.71 13.71
C LEU A 20 -15.06 3.42 13.14
N ALA A 21 -16.36 3.42 12.85
CA ALA A 21 -17.08 2.29 12.25
C ALA A 21 -16.91 2.20 10.72
N GLN A 22 -16.31 3.22 10.07
CA GLN A 22 -16.05 3.17 8.64
C GLN A 22 -15.01 2.08 8.34
N SER A 23 -15.48 0.94 7.83
CA SER A 23 -14.61 -0.16 7.40
C SER A 23 -13.75 0.29 6.22
N ARG A 24 -12.46 -0.09 6.24
CA ARG A 24 -11.54 0.18 5.13
C ARG A 24 -11.99 -0.58 3.89
N SER A 25 -12.16 0.11 2.77
CA SER A 25 -12.55 -0.52 1.51
C SER A 25 -11.88 0.11 0.30
N LEU A 26 -11.65 -0.71 -0.71
CA LEU A 26 -11.26 -0.29 -2.04
C LEU A 26 -12.07 -1.12 -3.04
N THR A 27 -13.06 -0.50 -3.69
CA THR A 27 -14.00 -1.18 -4.59
C THR A 27 -13.99 -0.53 -5.97
N ILE A 28 -14.45 -1.27 -6.97
CA ILE A 28 -14.68 -0.76 -8.32
C ILE A 28 -16.15 -0.34 -8.41
N ASP A 29 -16.40 0.86 -8.90
CA ASP A 29 -17.72 1.33 -9.29
C ASP A 29 -17.82 1.29 -10.82
N TYR A 30 -18.58 0.33 -11.33
CA TYR A 30 -18.76 0.10 -12.76
C TYR A 30 -19.74 1.08 -13.41
N GLU A 31 -20.60 1.74 -12.64
CA GLU A 31 -21.54 2.73 -13.20
C GLU A 31 -20.85 4.08 -13.43
N ARG A 32 -19.90 4.42 -12.55
CA ARG A 32 -19.15 5.68 -12.58
C ARG A 32 -17.73 5.55 -13.15
N ASP A 33 -17.35 4.36 -13.64
CA ASP A 33 -16.02 4.06 -14.18
C ASP A 33 -14.86 4.51 -13.27
N CYS A 34 -14.99 4.31 -11.96
CA CYS A 34 -14.03 4.79 -10.98
C CYS A 34 -13.77 3.79 -9.84
N PHE A 35 -12.75 4.05 -9.02
CA PHE A 35 -12.59 3.35 -7.75
C PHE A 35 -13.28 4.12 -6.64
N LEU A 36 -13.77 3.40 -5.63
CA LEU A 36 -14.19 3.97 -4.36
C LEU A 36 -13.22 3.52 -3.28
N LYS A 37 -12.57 4.47 -2.61
CA LYS A 37 -11.79 4.22 -1.40
C LYS A 37 -12.59 4.72 -0.19
N ASP A 38 -12.93 3.81 0.71
CA ASP A 38 -13.73 4.10 1.90
C ASP A 38 -15.07 4.78 1.55
N GLY A 39 -15.67 4.40 0.42
CA GLY A 39 -16.93 4.96 -0.12
C GLY A 39 -16.80 6.27 -0.88
N LYS A 40 -15.59 6.84 -1.02
CA LYS A 40 -15.34 8.09 -1.76
C LYS A 40 -14.66 7.81 -3.08
N GLU A 41 -15.00 8.56 -4.12
CA GLU A 41 -14.34 8.49 -5.42
C GLU A 41 -12.82 8.64 -5.27
N PHE A 42 -12.09 7.73 -5.91
CA PHE A 42 -10.66 7.58 -5.77
C PHE A 42 -10.02 7.28 -7.12
N ARG A 43 -8.86 7.91 -7.35
CA ARG A 43 -7.99 7.63 -8.48
C ARG A 43 -6.55 7.59 -7.99
N TYR A 44 -5.85 6.50 -8.29
CA TYR A 44 -4.43 6.42 -7.98
C TYR A 44 -3.60 7.06 -9.10
N ILE A 45 -2.50 7.70 -8.69
CA ILE A 45 -1.40 8.11 -9.56
C ILE A 45 -0.17 7.43 -8.97
N SER A 46 0.40 6.49 -9.74
CA SER A 46 1.41 5.56 -9.27
C SER A 46 2.68 5.62 -10.10
N GLY A 47 3.79 5.21 -9.49
CA GLY A 47 5.10 5.07 -10.12
C GLY A 47 5.72 3.73 -9.77
N GLY A 48 6.51 3.16 -10.68
CA GLY A 48 7.20 1.90 -10.46
C GLY A 48 8.35 2.05 -9.46
N PHE A 49 8.35 1.22 -8.42
CA PHE A 49 9.44 1.11 -7.45
C PHE A 49 9.62 -0.36 -7.05
N HIS A 50 10.74 -0.96 -7.43
CA HIS A 50 11.02 -2.37 -7.15
C HIS A 50 11.99 -2.47 -5.98
N TYR A 51 11.52 -2.91 -4.82
CA TYR A 51 12.34 -2.99 -3.59
C TYR A 51 13.60 -3.82 -3.78
N PHE A 52 13.52 -4.90 -4.57
CA PHE A 52 14.66 -5.78 -4.88
C PHE A 52 15.75 -5.14 -5.75
N ARG A 53 15.56 -3.91 -6.24
CA ARG A 53 16.56 -3.14 -6.98
C ARG A 53 17.23 -2.04 -6.16
N VAL A 54 16.75 -1.79 -4.96
CA VAL A 54 17.21 -0.69 -4.10
C VAL A 54 17.56 -1.27 -2.75
N PRO A 55 18.78 -1.04 -2.21
CA PRO A 55 19.10 -1.50 -0.86
C PRO A 55 18.09 -0.97 0.16
N ARG A 56 17.69 -1.80 1.13
CA ARG A 56 16.67 -1.49 2.14
C ARG A 56 16.89 -0.16 2.86
N TYR A 57 18.15 0.17 3.11
CA TYR A 57 18.56 1.44 3.71
C TYR A 57 17.96 2.67 2.99
N TYR A 58 17.77 2.60 1.67
CA TYR A 58 17.28 3.70 0.86
C TYR A 58 15.77 3.68 0.58
N TRP A 59 15.03 2.62 0.93
CA TRP A 59 13.61 2.52 0.58
C TRP A 59 12.79 3.73 1.04
N LYS A 60 12.96 4.13 2.30
CA LYS A 60 12.22 5.27 2.88
C LYS A 60 12.52 6.57 2.14
N ASP A 61 13.79 6.82 1.82
CA ASP A 61 14.20 8.01 1.04
C ASP A 61 13.53 8.02 -0.34
N ARG A 62 13.50 6.88 -1.05
CA ARG A 62 12.86 6.81 -2.38
C ARG A 62 11.34 6.99 -2.30
N LEU A 63 10.69 6.36 -1.32
CA LEU A 63 9.24 6.48 -1.12
C LEU A 63 8.82 7.91 -0.75
N LEU A 64 9.59 8.60 0.10
CA LEU A 64 9.32 10.00 0.44
C LEU A 64 9.45 10.92 -0.78
N LYS A 65 10.42 10.66 -1.67
CA LYS A 65 10.57 11.40 -2.94
C LYS A 65 9.40 11.14 -3.89
N ILE A 66 8.95 9.89 -3.99
CA ILE A 66 7.75 9.52 -4.76
C ILE A 66 6.51 10.26 -4.23
N LYS A 67 6.33 10.28 -2.90
CA LYS A 67 5.25 11.03 -2.25
C LYS A 67 5.34 12.54 -2.53
N ALA A 68 6.55 13.12 -2.41
CA ALA A 68 6.79 14.54 -2.66
C ALA A 68 6.56 14.94 -4.13
N ALA A 69 6.75 14.01 -5.07
CA ALA A 69 6.41 14.19 -6.48
C ALA A 69 4.89 14.19 -6.76
N GLY A 70 4.05 14.00 -5.73
CA GLY A 70 2.58 14.08 -5.83
C GLY A 70 1.89 12.74 -6.07
N LEU A 71 2.63 11.63 -6.04
CA LEU A 71 2.04 10.30 -6.19
C LEU A 71 1.32 9.89 -4.91
N ASN A 72 0.22 9.16 -5.05
CA ASN A 72 -0.56 8.62 -3.92
C ASN A 72 -0.50 7.10 -3.82
N ALA A 73 0.14 6.45 -4.80
CA ALA A 73 0.41 5.03 -4.81
C ALA A 73 1.80 4.75 -5.38
N VAL A 74 2.29 3.53 -5.14
CA VAL A 74 3.49 2.98 -5.76
C VAL A 74 3.17 1.60 -6.30
N GLN A 75 3.86 1.18 -7.36
CA GLN A 75 3.71 -0.16 -7.93
C GLN A 75 5.01 -0.93 -7.77
N SER A 76 4.94 -2.17 -7.28
CA SER A 76 6.10 -3.05 -7.18
C SER A 76 5.78 -4.46 -7.67
N TYR A 77 6.73 -5.07 -8.37
CA TYR A 77 6.76 -6.51 -8.57
C TYR A 77 7.24 -7.25 -7.32
N VAL A 78 6.97 -8.56 -7.26
CA VAL A 78 7.61 -9.52 -6.35
C VAL A 78 8.49 -10.45 -7.19
N ALA A 79 9.80 -10.40 -6.97
CA ALA A 79 10.75 -11.24 -7.70
C ALA A 79 10.85 -12.61 -7.02
N TRP A 80 10.06 -13.60 -7.47
CA TRP A 80 9.95 -14.88 -6.76
C TRP A 80 11.29 -15.63 -6.64
N ASN A 81 12.19 -15.47 -7.60
CA ASN A 81 13.52 -16.08 -7.56
C ASN A 81 14.39 -15.66 -6.36
N ILE A 82 14.23 -14.44 -5.83
CA ILE A 82 14.95 -14.05 -4.60
C ILE A 82 14.25 -14.54 -3.34
N HIS A 83 12.96 -14.85 -3.45
CA HIS A 83 12.12 -15.32 -2.35
C HIS A 83 12.09 -16.84 -2.22
N GLU A 84 12.33 -17.57 -3.29
CA GLU A 84 12.52 -19.03 -3.29
C GLU A 84 13.72 -19.39 -4.20
N PRO A 85 14.98 -19.15 -3.74
CA PRO A 85 16.16 -19.42 -4.55
C PRO A 85 16.34 -20.91 -4.89
N THR A 86 15.82 -21.78 -4.02
CA THR A 86 15.74 -23.23 -4.23
C THR A 86 14.37 -23.71 -3.74
N PRO A 87 13.74 -24.72 -4.39
CA PRO A 87 12.40 -25.16 -4.03
C PRO A 87 12.23 -25.46 -2.54
N GLY A 88 11.22 -24.87 -1.91
CA GLY A 88 10.91 -25.01 -0.48
C GLY A 88 11.76 -24.18 0.47
N HIS A 89 12.76 -23.42 -0.02
CA HIS A 89 13.60 -22.56 0.80
C HIS A 89 13.28 -21.08 0.58
N TYR A 90 12.60 -20.48 1.56
CA TYR A 90 12.11 -19.12 1.44
C TYR A 90 13.03 -18.07 2.06
N ASN A 91 13.16 -16.91 1.39
CA ASN A 91 13.93 -15.76 1.87
C ASN A 91 13.06 -14.49 1.89
N PHE A 92 12.84 -13.95 3.10
CA PHE A 92 12.09 -12.72 3.35
C PHE A 92 12.85 -11.79 4.32
N VAL A 93 14.18 -11.83 4.31
CA VAL A 93 15.03 -11.01 5.19
C VAL A 93 15.93 -10.06 4.38
N GLY A 94 16.49 -9.05 5.06
CA GLY A 94 17.39 -8.08 4.43
C GLY A 94 16.70 -7.29 3.31
N ASP A 95 17.30 -7.30 2.12
CA ASP A 95 16.75 -6.63 0.92
C ASP A 95 15.59 -7.42 0.28
N ALA A 96 15.38 -8.68 0.67
CA ALA A 96 14.23 -9.49 0.26
C ALA A 96 13.05 -9.39 1.25
N ASP A 97 13.11 -8.49 2.25
CA ASP A 97 12.04 -8.33 3.23
C ASP A 97 10.84 -7.57 2.66
N LEU A 98 9.96 -8.32 1.99
CA LEU A 98 8.76 -7.80 1.34
C LEU A 98 7.76 -7.21 2.36
N LEU A 99 7.63 -7.83 3.54
CA LEU A 99 6.68 -7.36 4.57
C LEU A 99 7.09 -5.98 5.08
N SER A 100 8.37 -5.81 5.46
CA SER A 100 8.88 -4.52 5.88
C SER A 100 8.76 -3.45 4.80
N PHE A 101 8.93 -3.83 3.52
CA PHE A 101 8.70 -2.91 2.42
C PHE A 101 7.22 -2.47 2.34
N ILE A 102 6.26 -3.39 2.43
CA ILE A 102 4.82 -3.10 2.40
C ILE A 102 4.42 -2.19 3.57
N GLU A 103 4.90 -2.50 4.77
CA GLU A 103 4.68 -1.70 5.97
C GLU A 103 5.21 -0.27 5.79
N LEU A 104 6.43 -0.14 5.28
CA LEU A 104 7.05 1.16 5.03
C LEU A 104 6.29 1.97 3.96
N VAL A 105 5.78 1.34 2.91
CA VAL A 105 4.91 2.02 1.93
C VAL A 105 3.68 2.60 2.63
N ASN A 106 3.02 1.82 3.49
CA ASN A 106 1.86 2.27 4.25
C ASN A 106 2.21 3.39 5.24
N GLU A 107 3.36 3.33 5.92
CA GLU A 107 3.85 4.39 6.82
C GLU A 107 4.07 5.73 6.10
N THR A 108 4.48 5.70 4.83
CA THR A 108 4.64 6.93 4.01
C THR A 108 3.31 7.49 3.50
N GLY A 109 2.19 6.84 3.79
CA GLY A 109 0.87 7.26 3.32
C GLY A 109 0.69 7.09 1.81
N LEU A 110 1.40 6.12 1.22
CA LEU A 110 1.22 5.66 -0.14
C LEU A 110 0.40 4.36 -0.15
N LEU A 111 -0.42 4.15 -1.17
CA LEU A 111 -0.99 2.83 -1.46
C LEU A 111 0.01 1.98 -2.25
N LEU A 112 -0.15 0.65 -2.21
CA LEU A 112 0.67 -0.27 -2.99
C LEU A 112 -0.18 -1.03 -4.02
N VAL A 113 0.22 -0.94 -5.29
CA VAL A 113 -0.23 -1.84 -6.35
C VAL A 113 0.78 -2.97 -6.45
N LEU A 114 0.48 -4.10 -5.79
CA LEU A 114 1.39 -5.25 -5.76
C LEU A 114 1.20 -6.12 -7.01
N ARG A 115 2.30 -6.49 -7.66
CA ARG A 115 2.32 -7.37 -8.83
C ARG A 115 3.13 -8.63 -8.51
N PRO A 116 2.52 -9.65 -7.89
CA PRO A 116 3.26 -10.76 -7.29
C PRO A 116 3.87 -11.75 -8.29
N GLY A 117 3.60 -11.63 -9.59
CA GLY A 117 4.06 -12.60 -10.59
C GLY A 117 3.12 -13.80 -10.71
N PRO A 118 3.61 -15.04 -10.95
CA PRO A 118 5.01 -15.49 -10.73
C PRO A 118 6.01 -15.01 -11.79
N TYR A 119 5.54 -14.73 -13.01
CA TYR A 119 6.34 -14.08 -14.05
C TYR A 119 6.12 -12.57 -14.01
N ILE A 120 7.22 -11.80 -13.94
CA ILE A 120 7.16 -10.34 -13.82
C ILE A 120 7.76 -9.60 -15.01
N CYS A 121 8.43 -10.31 -15.93
CA CYS A 121 9.35 -9.74 -16.91
C CYS A 121 10.39 -8.86 -16.18
N SER A 122 10.08 -7.56 -16.05
CA SER A 122 10.80 -6.58 -15.25
C SER A 122 12.28 -6.44 -15.61
N GLU A 123 12.74 -6.93 -16.76
CA GLU A 123 14.17 -7.03 -17.10
C GLU A 123 14.97 -7.59 -15.92
N TRP A 124 14.43 -8.66 -15.34
CA TRP A 124 14.96 -9.36 -14.18
C TRP A 124 15.28 -10.80 -14.54
N ASP A 125 16.33 -11.35 -13.94
CA ASP A 125 16.80 -12.69 -14.26
C ASP A 125 15.68 -13.71 -14.01
N PHE A 126 15.48 -14.58 -15.00
CA PHE A 126 14.56 -15.70 -14.89
C PHE A 126 15.28 -16.83 -14.16
N VAL A 127 14.66 -17.39 -13.11
CA VAL A 127 15.08 -18.69 -12.59
C VAL A 127 14.35 -19.74 -13.42
N SER A 128 15.12 -20.66 -14.03
CA SER A 128 14.59 -21.93 -14.51
C SER A 128 13.94 -22.62 -13.32
N ILE A 129 12.60 -22.60 -13.30
CA ILE A 129 11.76 -23.38 -12.38
C ILE A 129 12.10 -24.87 -12.50
#